data_AF-A0A3D2XZP8-F1
#
_entry.id   AF-A0A3D2XZP8-F1
#
_cell.length_a   1.000
_cell.length_b   1.000
_cell.length_c   1.000
_cell.angle_alpha   90.00
_cell.angle_beta   90.00
_cell.angle_gamma   90.00
#
_symmetry.space_group_name_H-M   'P 1'
#
loop_
_entity.id
_entity.type
_entity.pdbx_description
1 polymer ?
#
loop_
_entity_poly.entity_id
_entity_poly.type
_entity_poly.pdbx_seq_one_letter_code
_entity_poly.pdbx_strand_id
1 'polypeptide(L)' 'GFVEIGDFVWDNHSHIVVDPSHEKLKTEFADVTSTFIPMHNVLRIDQVKKQGSAKITELSDKVTAFPGPIYTPKKD' A
#
# COMPACT_ATOMS: atom_id res chain seq x y z
N GLY A 1 10.21 -6.07 10.55
CA GLY A 1 10.83 -6.25 9.22
C GLY A 1 10.13 -5.39 8.19
N PHE A 2 10.73 -5.26 7.01
CA PHE A 2 10.17 -4.53 5.87
C PHE A 2 10.03 -5.46 4.67
N VAL A 3 9.04 -5.21 3.84
CA VAL A 3 8.90 -5.78 2.50
C VAL A 3 9.41 -4.74 1.52
N GLU A 4 10.35 -5.12 0.67
CA GLU A 4 10.76 -4.29 -0.46
C GLU A 4 9.86 -4.59 -1.66
N ILE A 5 9.37 -3.53 -2.30
CA ILE A 5 8.72 -3.59 -3.61
C ILE A 5 9.47 -2.67 -4.56
N GLY A 6 9.68 -3.12 -5.80
CA GLY A 6 10.41 -2.39 -6.84
C GLY A 6 10.00 -2.86 -8.22
N ASP A 7 10.72 -2.38 -9.24
CA ASP A 7 10.50 -2.72 -10.65
C ASP A 7 9.03 -2.52 -11.08
N PHE A 8 8.46 -1.35 -10.74
CA PHE A 8 7.07 -1.03 -11.04
C PHE A 8 6.80 -1.08 -12.54
N VAL A 9 5.96 -2.02 -12.98
CA VAL A 9 5.51 -2.13 -14.38
C VAL A 9 4.16 -1.42 -14.53
N TRP A 10 4.16 -0.29 -15.23
CA TRP A 10 2.96 0.44 -15.61
C TRP A 10 2.54 0.04 -17.03
N ASP A 11 1.51 -0.80 -17.18
CA ASP A 11 0.99 -1.17 -18.49
C ASP A 11 0.18 0.00 -19.08
N ASN A 12 0.59 0.49 -20.25
CA ASN A 12 -0.04 1.62 -20.94
C ASN A 12 -0.96 1.18 -22.10
N HIS A 13 -1.39 -0.09 -22.15
CA HIS A 13 -2.26 -0.57 -23.22
C HIS A 13 -3.72 -0.11 -23.10
N SER A 14 -3.93 1.11 -23.58
CA SER A 14 -4.87 1.39 -24.67
C SER A 14 -6.38 1.55 -24.34
N HIS A 15 -6.84 2.75 -24.68
CA HIS A 15 -8.16 3.13 -25.18
C HIS A 15 -9.31 3.42 -24.19
N ILE A 16 -9.44 4.74 -23.96
CA ILE A 16 -10.66 5.55 -23.93
C ILE A 16 -11.25 5.93 -22.58
N VAL A 17 -10.89 5.27 -21.47
CA VAL A 17 -11.22 5.75 -20.12
C VAL A 17 -10.06 5.45 -19.18
N VAL A 18 -9.28 6.48 -18.83
CA VAL A 18 -8.19 6.37 -17.86
C VAL A 18 -8.75 6.68 -16.47
N ASP A 19 -8.58 5.78 -15.50
CA ASP A 19 -8.96 6.03 -14.11
C ASP A 19 -7.98 7.05 -13.50
N PRO A 20 -8.44 8.22 -13.03
CA PRO A 20 -7.57 9.25 -12.44
C PRO A 20 -6.77 8.73 -11.23
N SER A 21 -7.20 7.64 -10.59
CA SER A 21 -6.48 7.02 -9.48
C SER A 21 -5.16 6.37 -9.93
N HIS A 22 -5.14 5.80 -11.14
CA HIS A 22 -3.96 5.11 -11.68
C HIS A 22 -2.88 6.11 -12.12
N GLU A 23 -3.28 7.19 -12.78
CA GLU A 23 -2.35 8.25 -13.22
C GLU A 23 -1.68 8.95 -12.03
N LYS A 24 -2.41 9.18 -10.95
CA LYS A 24 -1.83 9.71 -9.71
C LYS A 24 -0.78 8.77 -9.13
N LEU A 25 -1.07 7.46 -9.11
CA LEU A 25 -0.15 6.43 -8.61
C LEU A 25 1.12 6.38 -9.46
N LYS A 26 0.97 6.38 -10.79
CA LYS A 26 2.09 6.44 -11.72
C LYS A 26 2.93 7.71 -11.55
N THR A 27 2.29 8.86 -11.35
CA THR A 27 3.00 10.14 -11.15
C THR A 27 3.77 10.14 -9.83
N GLU A 28 3.14 9.71 -8.74
CA GLU A 28 3.76 9.67 -7.40
C GLU A 28 4.97 8.73 -7.34
N PHE A 29 4.89 7.59 -8.06
CA PHE A 29 5.94 6.56 -8.07
C PHE A 29 6.83 6.62 -9.32
N ALA A 30 6.76 7.68 -10.14
CA ALA A 30 7.52 7.78 -11.39
C ALA A 30 9.04 7.74 -11.18
N ASP A 31 9.51 8.39 -10.12
CA ASP A 31 10.95 8.51 -9.79
C ASP A 31 11.38 7.57 -8.65
N VAL A 32 10.52 6.61 -8.27
CA VAL A 32 10.77 5.69 -7.16
C VAL A 32 11.21 4.32 -7.68
N THR A 33 12.45 3.92 -7.37
CA THR A 33 13.00 2.61 -7.78
C THR A 33 12.60 1.47 -6.85
N SER A 34 12.63 1.72 -5.53
CA SER A 34 12.25 0.75 -4.49
C SER A 34 11.51 1.45 -3.35
N THR A 35 10.48 0.79 -2.81
CA THR A 35 9.75 1.21 -1.61
C THR A 35 9.82 0.13 -0.55
N PHE A 36 10.10 0.53 0.70
CA PHE A 36 10.13 -0.37 1.85
C PHE A 36 8.87 -0.19 2.70
N ILE A 37 8.02 -1.21 2.73
CA ILE A 37 6.78 -1.22 3.48
C ILE A 37 6.99 -1.97 4.79
N PRO A 38 6.68 -1.39 5.96
CA PRO A 38 6.71 -2.13 7.22
C PRO A 38 5.75 -3.34 7.15
N MET A 39 6.20 -4.51 7.60
CA MET A 39 5.37 -5.74 7.59
C MET A 39 4.01 -5.56 8.27
N HIS A 40 3.93 -4.73 9.32
CA HIS A 40 2.69 -4.47 10.06
C HIS A 40 1.70 -3.55 9.32
N ASN A 41 2.14 -2.88 8.24
CA ASN A 41 1.29 -2.07 7.38
C ASN A 41 0.69 -2.89 6.21
N VAL A 42 1.11 -4.14 6.03
CA VAL A 42 0.55 -5.03 5.02
C VAL A 42 -0.68 -5.74 5.59
N LEU A 43 -1.86 -5.38 5.07
CA LEU A 43 -3.12 -5.96 5.53
C LEU A 43 -3.35 -7.38 4.97
N ARG A 44 -3.09 -7.58 3.67
CA ARG A 44 -3.28 -8.86 2.97
C ARG A 44 -2.48 -8.90 1.67
N ILE A 45 -1.98 -10.09 1.32
CA ILE A 45 -1.37 -10.38 0.02
C ILE A 45 -2.19 -11.50 -0.61
N ASP A 46 -2.88 -11.19 -1.70
CA ASP A 46 -3.65 -12.18 -2.47
C ASP A 46 -2.99 -12.45 -3.80
N GLN A 47 -2.90 -13.73 -4.17
CA GLN A 47 -2.59 -14.12 -5.54
C GLN A 47 -3.89 -14.19 -6.35
N VAL A 48 -4.06 -13.28 -7.31
CA VAL A 48 -5.28 -13.15 -8.11
C VAL A 48 -5.03 -13.55 -9.56
N LYS A 49 -6.08 -14.06 -10.24
CA LYS A 49 -6.02 -14.42 -11.67
C LYS A 49 -6.20 -13.22 -12.60
N LYS A 50 -6.84 -12.15 -12.13
CA LYS A 50 -7.08 -10.90 -12.87
C LYS A 50 -6.61 -9.73 -12.03
N GLN A 51 -5.91 -8.79 -12.66
CA GLN A 51 -5.46 -7.56 -12.01
C GLN A 51 -6.66 -6.69 -11.63
N GLY A 52 -6.68 -6.18 -10.39
CA GLY A 52 -7.67 -5.23 -9.91
C GLY A 52 -7.25 -3.77 -10.14
N SER A 53 -8.14 -2.82 -9.82
CA SER A 53 -7.79 -1.40 -9.83
C SER A 53 -6.92 -1.04 -8.63
N ALA A 54 -5.80 -0.37 -8.88
CA ALA A 54 -4.91 0.16 -7.85
C ALA A 54 -5.37 1.55 -7.44
N LYS A 55 -5.45 1.81 -6.13
CA LYS A 55 -5.94 3.09 -5.59
C LYS A 55 -5.06 3.57 -4.43
N ILE A 56 -4.63 4.82 -4.50
CA ILE A 56 -4.10 5.54 -3.34
C ILE A 56 -5.28 6.19 -2.63
N THR A 57 -5.34 6.03 -1.31
CA THR A 57 -6.26 6.79 -0.46
C THR A 57 -5.44 7.41 0.66
N GLU A 58 -5.62 8.71 0.87
CA GLU A 58 -5.01 9.39 2.00
C GLU A 58 -5.58 8.83 3.29
N LEU A 59 -4.70 8.41 4.19
CA LEU A 59 -5.09 7.94 5.50
C LEU A 59 -5.44 9.16 6.35
N SER A 60 -6.73 9.36 6.67
CA SER A 60 -7.15 10.42 7.58
C SER A 60 -6.51 10.23 8.97
N ASP A 61 -6.23 11.33 9.68
CA ASP A 61 -5.60 11.35 11.00
C ASP A 61 -6.31 10.52 12.11
N LYS A 62 -7.53 10.03 11.85
CA LYS A 62 -8.24 9.09 12.72
C LYS A 62 -7.81 7.64 12.46
N VAL A 63 -6.55 7.34 12.71
CA VAL A 63 -6.10 5.94 12.85
C VAL A 63 -6.41 5.50 14.27
N THR A 64 -7.44 4.67 14.45
CA THR A 64 -7.73 4.08 15.76
C THR A 64 -6.52 3.24 16.17
N ALA A 65 -5.82 3.67 17.22
CA ALA A 65 -4.71 2.90 17.77
C ALA A 65 -5.20 1.49 18.14
N PHE A 66 -4.49 0.47 17.65
CA PHE A 66 -4.79 -0.91 18.00
C PHE A 66 -4.68 -1.06 19.53
N PRO A 67 -5.68 -1.66 20.22
CA PRO A 67 -5.67 -1.75 21.67
C PRO A 67 -4.40 -2.46 22.15
N GLY A 68 -3.66 -1.79 23.03
CA GLY A 68 -2.47 -2.35 23.65
C GLY A 68 -2.80 -3.57 24.52
N PRO A 69 -1.82 -4.47 24.75
CA PRO A 69 -2.04 -5.64 25.58
C PRO A 69 -2.49 -5.22 26.99
N ILE A 70 -3.66 -5.73 27.41
CA ILE A 70 -4.31 -5.41 28.70
C ILE A 70 -3.49 -5.90 29.90
N TYR A 71 -2.57 -6.84 29.70
CA TYR A 71 -1.77 -7.47 30.76
C TYR A 71 -0.29 -7.14 30.61
N THR A 72 0.15 -6.03 31.18
CA THR A 72 1.52 -5.89 31.69
C THR A 72 1.49 -6.11 33.20
N PRO A 73 1.96 -7.25 33.73
CA PRO A 73 2.14 -7.41 35.16
C PRO A 73 3.14 -6.34 35.63
N LYS A 74 2.78 -5.58 36.67
CA LYS A 74 3.73 -4.70 37.35
C LYS A 74 4.87 -5.57 37.87
N LYS A 75 6.10 -5.22 37.49
CA LYS A 75 7.30 -5.76 38.12
C LYS A 75 7.49 -4.98 39.42
N ASP A 76 7.40 -5.68 40.55
CA ASP A 76 7.83 -5.16 41.85
C ASP A 76 9.29 -4.68 41.82
#